data_AF-A0A3A8KPG8-F1
#
_entry.id   AF-A0A3A8KPG8-F1
#
_cell.length_a   1.000
_cell.length_b   1.000
_cell.length_c   1.000
_cell.angle_alpha   90.00
_cell.angle_beta   90.00
_cell.angle_gamma   90.00
#
_symmetry.space_group_name_H-M   'P 1'
#
loop_
_entity.id
_entity.type
_entity.pdbx_description
1 polymer ?
#
loop_
_entity_poly.entity_id
_entity_poly.type
_entity_poly.pdbx_seq_one_letter_code
_entity_poly.pdbx_strand_id
1 'polypeptide(L)'
;MAVTDELLNCDLCILAYQLYHQSVLWPLDPWYEVLARGATNRRTRFMEKTHAYARGLGRAGGDLYAGPACVGGQGDSNATLDPVLTNFSQLRPRDPAFTGDGAVFIALQAPAYLVNTISRVSACTYTSAWRSAWPHAQTVLTPLVEEGGGQDELIAFEGGTGSFKDSAAAWSPMGFVLKRTRDDGTYDAHIVFRGSRSGNAVRALLGGRDGYFNGPTGNADWVTDMASGLQRDAYVGGDGTVAVGFAAALKRCMGTLQAALRELNRKYGAPQTIQVSGHSLGAALASLCIGALTSGTPGVELRKALPGWRGALDAVQGYLLALPPVGNKDYCTGYNGNAAGRVVAPYVAGDPVVECSKSVSFGDTGAAGWAGARLGSGGYTPGTLERLPRPMGAKSGENSHEIYLIRAALVGKAQRAQVALAEDMRNATPWATYVSFADMLDGRPVSYAAGGAVSIVTRDNLRRVLTNYRFARHFEAFLDMLKSAVADPKGYRGYHQDATYQLAGERVLVALEMCGNIDSDNRDVIVDTVGTQVAALLGYAVKKEYVRQGWKVRKQPVADGDGVALTADALLGQDFNTRIGLGLILRALEEKENTRLADYEKTPELKLCLEVALPDVSGAQSKQAKLG
;
A
#
# COMPACT_ATOMS: atom_id res chain seq x y z
N MET A 1 -6.06 -3.53 28.83
CA MET A 1 -4.66 -3.02 28.78
C MET A 1 -4.73 -1.53 28.48
N ALA A 2 -4.19 -0.67 29.35
CA ALA A 2 -4.21 0.78 29.15
C ALA A 2 -3.00 1.20 28.30
N VAL A 3 -3.22 1.46 27.01
CA VAL A 3 -2.20 1.98 26.08
C VAL A 3 -2.22 3.50 26.16
N THR A 4 -1.06 4.17 26.07
CA THR A 4 -1.04 5.66 26.05
C THR A 4 -1.70 6.18 24.77
N ASP A 5 -2.26 7.39 24.82
CA ASP A 5 -2.94 7.96 23.66
C ASP A 5 -2.00 8.15 22.45
N GLU A 6 -0.73 8.49 22.66
CA GLU A 6 0.23 8.63 21.55
C GLU A 6 0.50 7.29 20.86
N LEU A 7 0.67 6.22 21.63
CA LEU A 7 0.91 4.89 21.08
C LEU A 7 -0.35 4.33 20.40
N LEU A 8 -1.52 4.55 21.01
CA LEU A 8 -2.80 4.23 20.39
C LEU A 8 -2.96 4.94 19.04
N ASN A 9 -2.75 6.25 18.98
CA ASN A 9 -2.89 7.00 17.74
C ASN A 9 -1.81 6.64 16.71
N CYS A 10 -0.64 6.16 17.14
CA CYS A 10 0.35 5.55 16.26
C CYS A 10 -0.16 4.23 15.65
N ASP A 11 -0.74 3.35 16.46
CA ASP A 11 -1.31 2.08 15.98
C ASP A 11 -2.55 2.28 15.09
N LEU A 12 -3.35 3.33 15.34
CA LEU A 12 -4.43 3.76 14.46
C LEU A 12 -3.91 4.25 13.10
N CYS A 13 -2.82 5.00 13.07
CA CYS A 13 -2.18 5.41 11.82
C CYS A 13 -1.63 4.20 11.04
N ILE A 14 -1.11 3.17 11.73
CA ILE A 14 -0.70 1.90 11.09
C ILE A 14 -1.91 1.17 10.52
N LEU A 15 -3.05 1.14 11.24
CA LEU A 15 -4.30 0.62 10.71
C LEU A 15 -4.74 1.38 9.44
N ALA A 16 -4.53 2.69 9.37
CA ALA A 16 -4.86 3.47 8.17
C ALA A 16 -4.02 3.03 6.95
N TYR A 17 -2.73 2.75 7.16
CA TYR A 17 -1.88 2.14 6.13
C TYR A 17 -2.33 0.73 5.75
N GLN A 18 -2.61 -0.12 6.72
CA GLN A 18 -3.11 -1.47 6.49
C GLN A 18 -4.39 -1.47 5.64
N LEU A 19 -5.39 -0.68 6.02
CA LEU A 19 -6.66 -0.54 5.28
C LEU A 19 -6.43 0.00 3.87
N TYR A 20 -5.53 0.97 3.72
CA TYR A 20 -5.14 1.46 2.40
C TYR A 20 -4.56 0.32 1.53
N HIS A 21 -3.59 -0.43 2.05
CA HIS A 21 -2.98 -1.54 1.31
C HIS A 21 -3.97 -2.67 1.01
N GLN A 22 -4.91 -2.95 1.93
CA GLN A 22 -6.00 -3.88 1.67
C GLN A 22 -6.91 -3.44 0.54
N SER A 23 -7.05 -2.13 0.31
CA SER A 23 -7.92 -1.63 -0.73
C SER A 23 -7.30 -1.75 -2.12
N VAL A 24 -5.98 -1.87 -2.25
CA VAL A 24 -5.30 -1.86 -3.56
C VAL A 24 -5.67 -3.09 -4.37
N LEU A 25 -6.12 -2.92 -5.62
CA LEU A 25 -6.54 -4.05 -6.46
C LEU A 25 -5.43 -5.06 -6.74
N TRP A 26 -4.20 -4.57 -6.85
CA TRP A 26 -3.02 -5.38 -7.13
C TRP A 26 -1.99 -5.19 -6.01
N PRO A 27 -1.75 -6.21 -5.18
CA PRO A 27 -0.77 -6.13 -4.08
C PRO A 27 0.70 -6.15 -4.58
N LEU A 28 0.90 -6.20 -5.90
CA LEU A 28 2.19 -6.26 -6.56
C LEU A 28 2.48 -4.90 -7.18
N ASP A 29 3.06 -4.01 -6.37
CA ASP A 29 3.55 -2.68 -6.76
C ASP A 29 2.50 -1.69 -7.28
N PRO A 30 1.72 -1.04 -6.38
CA PRO A 30 0.87 0.08 -6.76
C PRO A 30 1.65 1.31 -7.29
N TRP A 31 2.99 1.32 -7.21
CA TRP A 31 3.85 2.47 -7.49
C TRP A 31 4.56 2.39 -8.84
N TYR A 32 4.36 1.28 -9.56
CA TYR A 32 4.93 1.00 -10.87
C TYR A 32 6.47 1.17 -10.89
N GLU A 33 7.12 1.08 -9.72
CA GLU A 33 8.55 1.22 -9.51
C GLU A 33 9.30 0.03 -10.10
N VAL A 34 8.74 -1.16 -9.93
CA VAL A 34 9.21 -2.41 -10.54
C VAL A 34 9.33 -2.27 -12.06
N LEU A 35 8.41 -1.52 -12.65
CA LEU A 35 8.32 -1.32 -14.10
C LEU A 35 9.22 -0.17 -14.58
N ALA A 36 9.69 0.70 -13.70
CA ALA A 36 10.64 1.76 -14.02
C ALA A 36 12.09 1.25 -13.99
N ARG A 37 12.46 0.41 -14.97
CA ARG A 37 13.85 -0.01 -15.16
C ARG A 37 14.48 0.71 -16.35
N GLY A 38 15.57 1.46 -16.08
CA GLY A 38 16.40 2.11 -17.10
C GLY A 38 15.66 3.11 -17.99
N ALA A 39 16.21 3.39 -19.17
CA ALA A 39 15.61 4.29 -20.18
C ALA A 39 14.48 3.61 -20.99
N THR A 40 13.57 2.89 -20.32
CA THR A 40 12.47 2.16 -20.99
C THR A 40 11.11 2.80 -20.74
N ASN A 41 10.20 2.69 -21.73
CA ASN A 41 8.82 3.22 -21.65
C ASN A 41 7.82 2.28 -20.96
N ARG A 42 8.32 1.28 -20.22
CA ARG A 42 7.50 0.20 -19.63
C ARG A 42 6.47 0.74 -18.65
N ARG A 43 6.91 1.55 -17.71
CA ARG A 43 6.06 2.22 -16.73
C ARG A 43 4.99 3.06 -17.41
N THR A 44 5.38 3.91 -18.36
CA THR A 44 4.45 4.77 -19.11
C THR A 44 3.36 3.95 -19.79
N ARG A 45 3.72 2.90 -20.52
CA ARG A 45 2.74 2.01 -21.18
C ARG A 45 1.82 1.30 -20.18
N PHE A 46 2.39 0.82 -19.07
CA PHE A 46 1.59 0.18 -18.03
C PHE A 46 0.57 1.17 -17.43
N MET A 47 1.00 2.40 -17.14
CA MET A 47 0.12 3.46 -16.66
C MET A 47 -0.96 3.82 -17.68
N GLU A 48 -0.63 3.95 -18.96
CA GLU A 48 -1.61 4.21 -20.04
C GLU A 48 -2.70 3.13 -20.09
N LYS A 49 -2.29 1.85 -20.02
CA LYS A 49 -3.23 0.72 -19.99
C LYS A 49 -4.05 0.68 -18.70
N THR A 50 -3.44 1.01 -17.57
CA THR A 50 -4.15 1.09 -16.29
C THR A 50 -5.18 2.22 -16.30
N HIS A 51 -4.85 3.40 -16.85
CA HIS A 51 -5.81 4.48 -17.06
C HIS A 51 -6.94 4.09 -18.02
N ALA A 52 -6.64 3.32 -19.06
CA ALA A 52 -7.66 2.79 -19.97
C ALA A 52 -8.60 1.78 -19.27
N TYR A 53 -8.03 0.87 -18.49
CA TYR A 53 -8.78 -0.08 -17.66
C TYR A 53 -9.65 0.66 -16.64
N ALA A 54 -9.08 1.66 -15.96
CA ALA A 54 -9.79 2.52 -15.00
C ALA A 54 -11.03 3.19 -15.61
N ARG A 55 -10.92 3.72 -16.84
CA ARG A 55 -12.07 4.28 -17.57
C ARG A 55 -13.16 3.24 -17.86
N GLY A 56 -12.76 2.00 -18.11
CA GLY A 56 -13.66 0.87 -18.38
C GLY A 56 -14.36 0.32 -17.15
N LEU A 57 -13.87 0.59 -15.93
CA LEU A 57 -14.53 0.13 -14.70
C LEU A 57 -15.92 0.76 -14.51
N GLY A 58 -16.09 2.03 -14.93
CA GLY A 58 -17.37 2.73 -14.94
C GLY A 58 -18.06 2.87 -13.56
N ARG A 59 -19.08 3.73 -13.47
CA ARG A 59 -20.04 3.73 -12.36
C ARG A 59 -21.45 3.54 -12.88
N ALA A 60 -21.78 2.29 -13.19
CA ALA A 60 -23.16 1.85 -13.33
C ALA A 60 -23.55 1.08 -12.05
N GLY A 61 -23.75 1.80 -10.94
CA GLY A 61 -24.57 1.34 -9.81
C GLY A 61 -24.14 0.10 -9.02
N GLY A 62 -22.91 0.02 -8.49
CA GLY A 62 -22.65 -1.04 -7.50
C GLY A 62 -21.22 -1.28 -7.02
N ASP A 63 -20.19 -0.74 -7.66
CA ASP A 63 -18.82 -1.08 -7.30
C ASP A 63 -18.11 0.02 -6.47
N LEU A 64 -17.50 -0.38 -5.35
CA LEU A 64 -16.76 0.43 -4.38
C LEU A 64 -15.34 0.79 -4.86
N TYR A 65 -15.14 0.94 -6.17
CA TYR A 65 -13.84 1.29 -6.73
C TYR A 65 -13.55 2.80 -6.59
N ALA A 66 -12.28 3.11 -6.33
CA ALA A 66 -11.71 4.45 -6.40
C ALA A 66 -10.33 4.40 -7.07
N GLY A 67 -9.85 5.55 -7.52
CA GLY A 67 -8.56 5.68 -8.19
C GLY A 67 -8.51 6.92 -9.05
N PRO A 68 -8.07 6.84 -10.32
CA PRO A 68 -8.25 7.94 -11.27
C PRO A 68 -9.69 8.47 -11.25
N ALA A 69 -9.88 9.79 -11.35
CA ALA A 69 -11.20 10.43 -11.20
C ALA A 69 -12.34 9.78 -12.01
N CYS A 70 -12.04 9.23 -13.20
CA CYS A 70 -13.02 8.53 -14.01
C CYS A 70 -13.64 7.28 -13.34
N VAL A 71 -12.89 6.56 -12.51
CA VAL A 71 -13.36 5.35 -11.79
C VAL A 71 -14.50 5.71 -10.83
N GLY A 72 -14.43 6.92 -10.27
CA GLY A 72 -15.36 7.42 -9.27
C GLY A 72 -16.51 8.26 -9.82
N GLY A 73 -16.63 8.41 -11.15
CA GLY A 73 -17.50 9.44 -11.73
C GLY A 73 -17.13 10.86 -11.27
N GLN A 74 -15.86 11.08 -10.88
CA GLN A 74 -15.33 12.34 -10.36
C GLN A 74 -14.86 13.30 -11.47
N GLY A 75 -15.21 13.00 -12.72
CA GLY A 75 -14.76 13.73 -13.92
C GLY A 75 -13.60 13.04 -14.61
N ASP A 76 -12.92 13.79 -15.48
CA ASP A 76 -11.77 13.28 -16.22
C ASP A 76 -10.59 13.01 -15.30
N SER A 77 -9.94 11.86 -15.50
CA SER A 77 -8.74 11.51 -14.76
C SER A 77 -7.57 12.39 -15.15
N ASN A 78 -6.78 12.78 -14.16
CA ASN A 78 -5.46 13.31 -14.43
C ASN A 78 -4.54 12.17 -14.89
N ALA A 79 -4.37 12.07 -16.22
CA ALA A 79 -3.63 10.99 -16.86
C ALA A 79 -2.12 10.99 -16.52
N THR A 80 -1.60 12.09 -15.97
CA THR A 80 -0.20 12.21 -15.58
C THR A 80 0.10 11.68 -14.19
N LEU A 81 -0.93 11.41 -13.38
CA LEU A 81 -0.80 10.75 -12.07
C LEU A 81 -0.72 9.23 -12.21
N ASP A 82 -0.08 8.62 -11.24
CA ASP A 82 -0.02 7.15 -11.09
C ASP A 82 -1.42 6.59 -10.83
N PRO A 83 -1.97 5.75 -11.72
CA PRO A 83 -3.37 5.31 -11.65
C PRO A 83 -3.57 4.19 -10.64
N VAL A 84 -3.40 4.48 -9.35
CA VAL A 84 -3.64 3.47 -8.31
C VAL A 84 -5.13 3.20 -8.19
N LEU A 85 -5.51 1.92 -8.32
CA LEU A 85 -6.88 1.47 -8.19
C LEU A 85 -7.09 0.84 -6.84
N THR A 86 -8.20 1.21 -6.20
CA THR A 86 -8.60 0.74 -4.88
C THR A 86 -10.05 0.26 -4.90
N ASN A 87 -10.41 -0.62 -3.96
CA ASN A 87 -11.76 -1.13 -3.76
C ASN A 87 -12.07 -1.23 -2.26
N PHE A 88 -13.01 -0.40 -1.80
CA PHE A 88 -13.37 -0.36 -0.37
C PHE A 88 -14.04 -1.66 0.11
N SER A 89 -14.59 -2.50 -0.77
CA SER A 89 -15.16 -3.79 -0.35
C SER A 89 -14.15 -4.73 0.31
N GLN A 90 -12.85 -4.51 0.08
CA GLN A 90 -11.74 -5.32 0.57
C GLN A 90 -11.32 -4.99 2.02
N LEU A 91 -11.85 -3.90 2.61
CA LEU A 91 -11.44 -3.44 3.94
C LEU A 91 -11.89 -4.41 5.04
N ARG A 92 -10.92 -5.00 5.74
CA ARG A 92 -11.10 -5.96 6.83
C ARG A 92 -10.03 -5.72 7.92
N PRO A 93 -10.31 -4.91 8.97
CA PRO A 93 -9.32 -4.52 9.97
C PRO A 93 -8.57 -5.69 10.65
N ARG A 94 -9.20 -6.87 10.75
CA ARG A 94 -8.62 -8.07 11.37
C ARG A 94 -7.71 -8.87 10.46
N ASP A 95 -7.69 -8.56 9.16
CA ASP A 95 -6.81 -9.20 8.19
C ASP A 95 -5.52 -8.43 8.03
N PRO A 96 -4.38 -9.09 7.77
CA PRO A 96 -3.18 -8.35 7.45
C PRO A 96 -3.30 -7.73 6.05
N ALA A 97 -2.39 -6.82 5.75
CA ALA A 97 -2.15 -6.33 4.40
C ALA A 97 -0.71 -6.59 4.02
N PHE A 98 -0.44 -6.80 2.74
CA PHE A 98 0.94 -6.80 2.24
C PHE A 98 1.04 -6.15 0.87
N THR A 99 2.22 -5.61 0.58
CA THR A 99 2.55 -5.06 -0.73
C THR A 99 4.02 -5.33 -1.05
N GLY A 100 4.35 -5.52 -2.33
CA GLY A 100 5.73 -5.46 -2.80
C GLY A 100 6.01 -4.12 -3.46
N ASP A 101 7.08 -3.40 -3.10
CA ASP A 101 7.48 -2.15 -3.77
C ASP A 101 8.50 -2.37 -4.89
N GLY A 102 8.95 -3.61 -5.04
CA GLY A 102 9.94 -4.01 -6.02
C GLY A 102 11.32 -4.33 -5.46
N ALA A 103 11.63 -3.80 -4.27
CA ALA A 103 12.85 -4.09 -3.52
C ALA A 103 12.56 -5.00 -2.32
N VAL A 104 11.43 -4.80 -1.63
CA VAL A 104 11.00 -5.57 -0.47
C VAL A 104 9.49 -5.84 -0.50
N PHE A 105 9.06 -6.81 0.29
CA PHE A 105 7.67 -6.96 0.72
C PHE A 105 7.48 -6.28 2.07
N ILE A 106 6.36 -5.58 2.22
CA ILE A 106 5.92 -4.95 3.47
C ILE A 106 4.67 -5.70 3.90
N ALA A 107 4.63 -6.12 5.17
CA ALA A 107 3.42 -6.67 5.80
C ALA A 107 2.98 -5.80 6.97
N LEU A 108 1.66 -5.62 7.11
CA LEU A 108 1.02 -4.73 8.05
C LEU A 108 -0.12 -5.45 8.77
N GLN A 109 -0.15 -5.34 10.09
CA GLN A 109 -1.27 -5.78 10.92
C GLN A 109 -1.31 -4.95 12.20
N ALA A 110 -2.29 -4.07 12.31
CA ALA A 110 -2.52 -3.32 13.52
C ALA A 110 -2.80 -4.27 14.70
N PRO A 111 -2.39 -3.91 15.94
CA PRO A 111 -2.45 -4.82 17.08
C PRO A 111 -3.86 -5.35 17.39
N ALA A 112 -3.91 -6.59 17.88
CA ALA A 112 -5.15 -7.30 18.22
C ALA A 112 -6.06 -6.53 19.19
N TYR A 113 -5.47 -5.81 20.17
CA TYR A 113 -6.25 -5.02 21.15
C TYR A 113 -7.09 -3.92 20.48
N LEU A 114 -6.70 -3.48 19.28
CA LEU A 114 -7.40 -2.47 18.50
C LEU A 114 -8.37 -3.12 17.51
N VAL A 115 -7.91 -4.07 16.70
CA VAL A 115 -8.72 -4.61 15.59
C VAL A 115 -9.82 -5.57 16.05
N ASN A 116 -9.66 -6.21 17.22
CA ASN A 116 -10.67 -7.11 17.77
C ASN A 116 -11.86 -6.39 18.39
N THR A 117 -11.74 -5.10 18.73
CA THR A 117 -12.87 -4.31 19.24
C THR A 117 -13.76 -3.81 18.12
N ILE A 118 -13.26 -3.77 16.88
CA ILE A 118 -14.01 -3.35 15.69
C ILE A 118 -14.96 -4.47 15.26
N SER A 119 -16.24 -4.15 15.27
CA SER A 119 -17.35 -5.06 14.93
C SER A 119 -18.05 -4.68 13.63
N ARG A 120 -17.98 -3.42 13.22
CA ARG A 120 -18.61 -2.93 11.99
C ARG A 120 -17.65 -2.09 11.18
N VAL A 121 -17.67 -2.31 9.87
CA VAL A 121 -16.87 -1.54 8.92
C VAL A 121 -17.79 -1.03 7.82
N SER A 122 -17.73 0.26 7.56
CA SER A 122 -18.42 0.93 6.45
C SER A 122 -17.44 1.80 5.67
N ALA A 123 -17.82 2.19 4.45
CA ALA A 123 -17.10 3.19 3.67
C ALA A 123 -18.02 4.32 3.26
N CYS A 124 -17.50 5.55 3.33
CA CYS A 124 -18.15 6.73 2.81
C CYS A 124 -17.42 7.24 1.56
N THR A 125 -18.13 7.22 0.44
CA THR A 125 -17.62 7.63 -0.88
C THR A 125 -18.51 8.72 -1.48
N TYR A 126 -17.98 9.52 -2.38
CA TYR A 126 -18.81 10.43 -3.19
C TYR A 126 -19.64 9.63 -4.19
N THR A 127 -20.86 10.05 -4.51
CA THR A 127 -21.71 9.47 -5.58
C THR A 127 -21.69 10.30 -6.86
N SER A 128 -21.27 11.56 -6.77
CA SER A 128 -21.14 12.49 -7.89
C SER A 128 -19.78 13.18 -7.88
N ALA A 129 -19.44 13.88 -8.96
CA ALA A 129 -18.25 14.72 -9.01
C ALA A 129 -18.19 15.69 -7.81
N TRP A 130 -17.03 15.70 -7.17
CA TRP A 130 -16.75 16.54 -6.01
C TRP A 130 -16.89 18.01 -6.36
N ARG A 131 -17.42 18.77 -5.39
CA ARG A 131 -17.55 20.22 -5.46
C ARG A 131 -16.92 20.85 -4.24
N SER A 132 -16.19 21.93 -4.46
CA SER A 132 -15.51 22.70 -3.42
C SER A 132 -16.49 23.44 -2.50
N ALA A 133 -17.68 23.76 -3.00
CA ALA A 133 -18.73 24.44 -2.25
C ALA A 133 -19.38 23.51 -1.21
N TRP A 134 -19.73 24.10 -0.07
CA TRP A 134 -20.51 23.45 0.98
C TRP A 134 -22.03 23.55 0.70
N PRO A 135 -22.83 22.52 1.03
CA PRO A 135 -22.42 21.18 1.46
C PRO A 135 -21.72 20.45 0.31
N HIS A 136 -20.66 19.72 0.65
CA HIS A 136 -19.91 18.94 -0.33
C HIS A 136 -20.83 17.92 -1.03
N ALA A 137 -20.44 17.50 -2.24
CA ALA A 137 -21.16 16.59 -3.13
C ALA A 137 -21.88 15.43 -2.43
N GLN A 138 -22.91 14.87 -3.08
CA GLN A 138 -23.65 13.73 -2.52
C GLN A 138 -22.69 12.59 -2.17
N THR A 139 -22.79 12.09 -0.94
CA THR A 139 -22.02 10.96 -0.44
C THR A 139 -22.95 9.79 -0.15
N VAL A 140 -22.40 8.58 -0.21
CA VAL A 140 -23.07 7.35 0.19
C VAL A 140 -22.25 6.65 1.26
N LEU A 141 -22.94 6.15 2.28
CA LEU A 141 -22.37 5.25 3.28
C LEU A 141 -22.73 3.82 2.89
N THR A 142 -21.73 2.97 2.68
CA THR A 142 -21.91 1.57 2.31
C THR A 142 -21.37 0.67 3.41
N PRO A 143 -22.21 -0.17 4.06
CA PRO A 143 -21.75 -1.22 4.96
C PRO A 143 -20.88 -2.23 4.20
N LEU A 144 -19.76 -2.65 4.79
CA LEU A 144 -18.77 -3.53 4.14
C LEU A 144 -18.66 -4.89 4.81
N VAL A 145 -18.51 -4.89 6.13
CA VAL A 145 -18.43 -6.12 6.93
C VAL A 145 -19.01 -5.87 8.32
N GLU A 146 -19.70 -6.89 8.82
CA GLU A 146 -19.97 -7.06 10.24
C GLU A 146 -19.09 -8.20 10.74
N GLU A 147 -18.11 -7.84 11.55
CA GLU A 147 -17.20 -8.77 12.21
C GLU A 147 -17.84 -9.20 13.53
N GLY A 148 -17.91 -10.52 13.80
CA GLY A 148 -18.42 -11.00 15.08
C GLY A 148 -17.54 -10.53 16.25
N GLY A 149 -18.16 -10.14 17.38
CA GLY A 149 -17.46 -9.64 18.56
C GLY A 149 -16.94 -8.19 18.42
N GLY A 150 -16.72 -7.52 19.55
CA GLY A 150 -16.38 -6.10 19.60
C GLY A 150 -17.60 -5.17 19.75
N GLN A 151 -17.37 -3.88 19.89
CA GLN A 151 -18.39 -2.82 20.09
C GLN A 151 -18.11 -1.55 19.27
N ASP A 152 -16.97 -1.53 18.57
CA ASP A 152 -16.47 -0.37 17.85
C ASP A 152 -16.92 -0.41 16.39
N GLU A 153 -17.05 0.76 15.79
CA GLU A 153 -17.46 0.96 14.40
C GLU A 153 -16.43 1.81 13.67
N LEU A 154 -15.92 1.30 12.56
CA LEU A 154 -14.98 1.97 11.68
C LEU A 154 -15.68 2.41 10.39
N ILE A 155 -15.57 3.68 10.04
CA ILE A 155 -16.08 4.25 8.80
C ILE A 155 -14.92 4.84 8.01
N ALA A 156 -14.46 4.12 6.97
CA ALA A 156 -13.45 4.63 6.05
C ALA A 156 -14.02 5.79 5.23
N PHE A 157 -13.23 6.82 4.95
CA PHE A 157 -13.66 7.94 4.12
C PHE A 157 -12.75 8.11 2.89
N GLU A 158 -13.37 8.40 1.76
CA GLU A 158 -12.68 8.70 0.50
C GLU A 158 -12.18 10.15 0.49
N GLY A 159 -11.05 10.39 -0.18
CA GLY A 159 -10.58 11.73 -0.50
C GLY A 159 -9.64 11.73 -1.70
N GLY A 160 -9.23 12.92 -2.15
CA GLY A 160 -8.46 13.10 -3.38
C GLY A 160 -7.13 13.81 -3.16
N THR A 161 -6.05 13.22 -3.68
CA THR A 161 -4.68 13.77 -3.68
C THR A 161 -4.18 14.07 -5.10
N GLY A 162 -3.10 14.83 -5.22
CA GLY A 162 -2.38 15.03 -6.49
C GLY A 162 -2.95 16.10 -7.41
N SER A 163 -3.84 16.94 -6.91
CA SER A 163 -4.33 18.09 -7.67
C SER A 163 -3.37 19.27 -7.60
N PHE A 164 -3.15 19.96 -8.72
CA PHE A 164 -2.47 21.25 -8.77
C PHE A 164 -3.18 22.16 -9.78
N LYS A 165 -3.46 23.42 -9.42
CA LYS A 165 -4.13 24.42 -10.28
C LYS A 165 -5.34 23.83 -11.03
N ASP A 166 -6.32 23.33 -10.28
CA ASP A 166 -7.57 22.74 -10.79
C ASP A 166 -7.45 21.42 -11.57
N SER A 167 -6.26 20.79 -11.62
CA SER A 167 -6.14 19.44 -12.16
C SER A 167 -6.96 18.44 -11.35
N ALA A 168 -7.48 17.41 -12.03
CA ALA A 168 -8.18 16.33 -11.37
C ALA A 168 -7.29 15.61 -10.34
N ALA A 169 -7.92 15.15 -9.26
CA ALA A 169 -7.27 14.39 -8.19
C ALA A 169 -7.30 12.89 -8.49
N ALA A 170 -6.41 12.14 -7.83
CA ALA A 170 -6.54 10.70 -7.66
C ALA A 170 -7.27 10.43 -6.33
N TRP A 171 -8.29 9.59 -6.39
CA TRP A 171 -9.19 9.27 -5.29
C TRP A 171 -8.82 7.94 -4.66
N SER A 172 -8.93 7.84 -3.33
CA SER A 172 -8.60 6.64 -2.57
C SER A 172 -9.21 6.71 -1.15
N PRO A 173 -9.21 5.61 -0.37
CA PRO A 173 -9.40 5.71 1.08
C PRO A 173 -8.34 6.65 1.65
N MET A 174 -8.74 7.78 2.24
CA MET A 174 -7.81 8.77 2.82
C MET A 174 -7.67 8.63 4.33
N GLY A 175 -8.48 7.78 4.94
CA GLY A 175 -8.50 7.61 6.38
C GLY A 175 -9.78 6.93 6.83
N PHE A 176 -10.03 7.00 8.14
CA PHE A 176 -11.26 6.50 8.74
C PHE A 176 -11.66 7.30 9.98
N VAL A 177 -12.93 7.20 10.34
CA VAL A 177 -13.43 7.56 11.66
C VAL A 177 -13.68 6.28 12.44
N LEU A 178 -13.17 6.19 13.67
CA LEU A 178 -13.42 5.08 14.58
C LEU A 178 -14.24 5.59 15.77
N LYS A 179 -15.41 4.98 15.98
CA LYS A 179 -16.11 5.02 17.27
C LYS A 179 -15.46 3.99 18.17
N ARG A 180 -14.82 4.43 19.25
CA ARG A 180 -14.20 3.56 20.26
C ARG A 180 -14.98 3.60 21.56
N THR A 181 -15.46 2.44 21.99
CA THR A 181 -16.25 2.26 23.21
C THR A 181 -15.35 2.36 24.44
N ARG A 182 -15.84 3.08 25.46
CA ARG A 182 -15.21 3.21 26.78
C ARG A 182 -15.87 2.24 27.76
N ASP A 183 -15.16 1.95 28.85
CA ASP A 183 -15.66 1.03 29.89
C ASP A 183 -16.95 1.53 30.56
N ASP A 184 -17.17 2.85 30.56
CA ASP A 184 -18.38 3.51 31.09
C ASP A 184 -19.58 3.48 30.11
N GLY A 185 -19.44 2.83 28.96
CA GLY A 185 -20.48 2.73 27.93
C GLY A 185 -20.57 3.95 27.01
N THR A 186 -19.81 5.02 27.27
CA THR A 186 -19.67 6.15 26.34
C THR A 186 -18.64 5.82 25.25
N TYR A 187 -18.28 6.80 24.41
CA TYR A 187 -17.33 6.55 23.33
C TYR A 187 -16.46 7.76 23.01
N ASP A 188 -15.28 7.48 22.47
CA ASP A 188 -14.38 8.45 21.84
C ASP A 188 -14.45 8.32 20.31
N ALA A 189 -14.36 9.45 19.62
CA ALA A 189 -14.28 9.48 18.16
C ALA A 189 -12.84 9.76 17.72
N HIS A 190 -12.24 8.82 16.99
CA HIS A 190 -10.91 9.02 16.38
C HIS A 190 -11.07 9.32 14.90
N ILE A 191 -10.50 10.43 14.42
CA ILE A 191 -10.41 10.79 13.01
C ILE A 191 -8.96 10.58 12.58
N VAL A 192 -8.73 9.60 11.71
CA VAL A 192 -7.38 9.16 11.36
C VAL A 192 -7.15 9.35 9.88
N PHE A 193 -6.11 10.11 9.51
CA PHE A 193 -5.70 10.31 8.12
C PHE A 193 -4.49 9.41 7.80
N ARG A 194 -4.53 8.74 6.64
CA ARG A 194 -3.37 7.98 6.16
C ARG A 194 -2.27 8.94 5.67
N GLY A 195 -1.02 8.51 5.81
CA GLY A 195 0.12 9.24 5.26
C GLY A 195 0.40 8.96 3.79
N SER A 196 1.50 9.54 3.30
CA SER A 196 1.95 9.37 1.93
C SER A 196 2.30 7.92 1.65
N ARG A 197 1.92 7.50 0.46
CA ARG A 197 2.27 6.22 -0.16
C ARG A 197 3.75 6.20 -0.55
N SER A 198 4.53 5.27 -0.01
CA SER A 198 5.94 5.12 -0.35
C SER A 198 6.12 4.63 -1.80
N GLY A 199 6.64 5.51 -2.65
CA GLY A 199 7.33 5.16 -3.90
C GLY A 199 8.78 5.63 -3.80
N ASN A 200 9.63 5.33 -4.78
CA ASN A 200 11.03 5.75 -4.76
C ASN A 200 11.12 7.29 -4.69
N ALA A 201 11.50 7.79 -3.51
CA ALA A 201 11.52 9.21 -3.21
C ALA A 201 12.45 9.97 -4.19
N VAL A 202 13.55 9.35 -4.64
CA VAL A 202 14.50 9.93 -5.60
C VAL A 202 13.87 10.15 -6.99
N ARG A 203 12.94 9.29 -7.40
CA ARG A 203 12.21 9.48 -8.67
C ARG A 203 11.05 10.47 -8.53
N ALA A 204 10.36 10.47 -7.39
CA ALA A 204 9.35 11.47 -7.06
C ALA A 204 9.95 12.89 -7.09
N LEU A 205 11.21 13.04 -6.66
CA LEU A 205 12.00 14.26 -6.76
C LEU A 205 12.23 14.73 -8.20
N LEU A 206 12.60 13.81 -9.10
CA LEU A 206 12.85 14.13 -10.53
C LEU A 206 11.54 14.44 -11.27
N GLY A 207 10.48 13.65 -11.05
CA GLY A 207 9.16 13.88 -11.65
C GLY A 207 8.43 15.13 -11.12
N GLY A 208 8.56 15.42 -9.83
CA GLY A 208 8.00 16.62 -9.21
C GLY A 208 8.71 17.91 -9.61
N ARG A 209 10.03 17.85 -9.91
CA ARG A 209 10.78 19.00 -10.44
C ARG A 209 10.33 19.39 -11.85
N ASP A 210 10.10 18.40 -12.72
CA ASP A 210 9.63 18.64 -14.09
C ASP A 210 8.12 18.95 -14.13
N GLY A 211 7.34 18.35 -13.22
CA GLY A 211 5.89 18.54 -13.14
C GLY A 211 5.43 19.88 -12.57
N TYR A 212 6.25 20.57 -11.77
CA TYR A 212 5.91 21.91 -11.27
C TYR A 212 5.78 22.94 -12.41
N PHE A 213 6.52 22.75 -13.50
CA PHE A 213 6.48 23.61 -14.70
C PHE A 213 5.62 23.04 -15.83
N ASN A 214 5.46 21.71 -15.92
CA ASN A 214 4.77 21.04 -17.04
C ASN A 214 3.46 20.29 -16.66
N GLY A 215 3.01 20.39 -15.41
CA GLY A 215 1.82 19.71 -14.88
C GLY A 215 2.16 18.54 -13.93
N PRO A 216 1.34 18.25 -12.91
CA PRO A 216 1.70 17.29 -11.86
C PRO A 216 1.87 15.87 -12.41
N THR A 217 3.06 15.28 -12.30
CA THR A 217 3.33 13.90 -12.74
C THR A 217 3.75 13.01 -11.56
N GLY A 218 3.41 11.73 -11.60
CA GLY A 218 3.83 10.73 -10.61
C GLY A 218 2.81 10.46 -9.51
N ASN A 219 3.28 10.03 -8.34
CA ASN A 219 2.41 9.65 -7.23
C ASN A 219 1.64 10.85 -6.69
N ALA A 220 0.31 10.72 -6.63
CA ALA A 220 -0.60 11.80 -6.21
C ALA A 220 -0.34 12.34 -4.79
N ASP A 221 0.13 11.51 -3.87
CA ASP A 221 0.43 11.95 -2.49
C ASP A 221 1.68 12.85 -2.50
N TRP A 222 2.74 12.45 -3.21
CA TRP A 222 3.95 13.27 -3.39
C TRP A 222 3.67 14.58 -4.12
N VAL A 223 2.82 14.56 -5.14
CA VAL A 223 2.37 15.80 -5.80
C VAL A 223 1.69 16.73 -4.79
N THR A 224 0.93 16.17 -3.85
CA THR A 224 0.29 16.95 -2.77
C THR A 224 1.34 17.54 -1.82
N ASP A 225 2.32 16.73 -1.41
CA ASP A 225 3.43 17.15 -0.55
C ASP A 225 4.29 18.26 -1.19
N MET A 226 4.48 18.20 -2.51
CA MET A 226 5.31 19.15 -3.27
C MET A 226 4.55 20.41 -3.68
N ALA A 227 3.21 20.45 -3.55
CA ALA A 227 2.40 21.64 -3.77
C ALA A 227 2.48 22.59 -2.56
N SER A 228 3.71 23.04 -2.27
CA SER A 228 4.11 23.76 -1.06
C SER A 228 3.84 25.27 -1.09
N GLY A 229 3.25 25.79 -2.18
CA GLY A 229 2.82 27.19 -2.23
C GLY A 229 1.89 27.50 -1.07
N LEU A 230 2.04 28.66 -0.44
CA LEU A 230 1.21 29.06 0.70
C LEU A 230 0.08 29.98 0.24
N GLN A 231 -1.14 29.71 0.67
CA GLN A 231 -2.31 30.56 0.40
C GLN A 231 -3.18 30.74 1.63
N ARG A 232 -3.92 31.85 1.71
CA ARG A 232 -4.97 32.01 2.72
C ARG A 232 -6.12 31.08 2.38
N ASP A 233 -6.63 30.39 3.40
CA ASP A 233 -7.74 29.47 3.21
C ASP A 233 -8.64 29.45 4.44
N ALA A 234 -9.75 30.21 4.40
CA ALA A 234 -10.70 30.32 5.51
C ALA A 234 -11.31 28.97 5.92
N TYR A 235 -11.22 27.96 5.04
CA TYR A 235 -11.71 26.62 5.30
C TYR A 235 -10.98 25.92 6.45
N VAL A 236 -9.67 26.15 6.59
CA VAL A 236 -8.85 25.53 7.64
C VAL A 236 -8.64 26.42 8.87
N GLY A 237 -9.24 27.62 8.85
CA GLY A 237 -9.18 28.58 9.95
C GLY A 237 -7.85 29.31 10.10
N GLY A 238 -7.82 30.26 11.04
CA GLY A 238 -6.63 31.05 11.41
C GLY A 238 -6.32 32.25 10.51
N ASP A 239 -5.64 33.24 11.10
CA ASP A 239 -4.99 34.32 10.35
C ASP A 239 -3.67 33.78 9.81
N GLY A 240 -3.58 33.50 8.51
CA GLY A 240 -2.32 33.00 7.93
C GLY A 240 -2.50 32.29 6.61
N THR A 241 -1.41 31.67 6.16
CA THR A 241 -1.37 30.92 4.91
C THR A 241 -0.96 29.47 5.15
N VAL A 242 -1.55 28.55 4.40
CA VAL A 242 -1.31 27.11 4.49
C VAL A 242 -0.88 26.56 3.14
N ALA A 243 -0.20 25.41 3.14
CA ALA A 243 0.21 24.73 1.92
C ALA A 243 -1.00 24.35 1.06
N VAL A 244 -1.00 24.77 -0.21
CA VAL A 244 -2.12 24.62 -1.13
C VAL A 244 -2.47 23.15 -1.37
N GLY A 245 -1.48 22.27 -1.42
CA GLY A 245 -1.66 20.83 -1.59
C GLY A 245 -2.47 20.21 -0.46
N PHE A 246 -2.00 20.42 0.78
CA PHE A 246 -2.67 19.89 1.98
C PHE A 246 -4.08 20.44 2.13
N ALA A 247 -4.29 21.75 1.92
CA ALA A 247 -5.60 22.36 2.01
C ALA A 247 -6.58 21.80 0.97
N ALA A 248 -6.14 21.63 -0.28
CA ALA A 248 -6.96 21.05 -1.34
C ALA A 248 -7.32 19.58 -1.05
N ALA A 249 -6.36 18.78 -0.57
CA ALA A 249 -6.61 17.38 -0.21
C ALA A 249 -7.59 17.24 0.97
N LEU A 250 -7.47 18.06 2.01
CA LEU A 250 -8.41 18.07 3.13
C LEU A 250 -9.84 18.41 2.69
N LYS A 251 -10.01 19.44 1.84
CA LYS A 251 -11.33 19.81 1.28
C LYS A 251 -12.00 18.67 0.53
N ARG A 252 -11.21 17.79 -0.11
CA ARG A 252 -11.73 16.59 -0.78
C ARG A 252 -12.08 15.46 0.18
N CYS A 253 -11.53 15.44 1.38
CA CYS A 253 -11.90 14.46 2.41
C CYS A 253 -13.17 14.88 3.18
N MET A 254 -13.50 16.17 3.24
CA MET A 254 -14.47 16.65 4.23
C MET A 254 -15.92 16.20 4.00
N GLY A 255 -16.37 16.03 2.75
CA GLY A 255 -17.75 15.60 2.50
C GLY A 255 -18.04 14.20 3.04
N THR A 256 -17.11 13.27 2.80
CA THR A 256 -17.18 11.88 3.26
C THR A 256 -16.88 11.76 4.76
N LEU A 257 -15.91 12.53 5.27
CA LEU A 257 -15.65 12.65 6.72
C LEU A 257 -16.88 13.16 7.47
N GLN A 258 -17.51 14.23 7.00
CA GLN A 258 -18.71 14.78 7.62
C GLN A 258 -19.85 13.77 7.66
N ALA A 259 -20.06 13.03 6.57
CA ALA A 259 -21.09 12.01 6.52
C ALA A 259 -20.82 10.88 7.53
N ALA A 260 -19.56 10.47 7.71
CA ALA A 260 -19.16 9.54 8.77
C ALA A 260 -19.47 10.09 10.18
N LEU A 261 -19.12 11.35 10.47
CA LEU A 261 -19.41 11.97 11.77
C LEU A 261 -20.91 12.10 12.04
N ARG A 262 -21.71 12.44 11.02
CA ARG A 262 -23.18 12.49 11.12
C ARG A 262 -23.78 11.13 11.41
N GLU A 263 -23.24 10.07 10.80
CA GLU A 263 -23.69 8.70 11.06
C GLU A 263 -23.41 8.28 12.50
N LEU A 264 -22.21 8.57 13.03
CA LEU A 264 -21.89 8.30 14.43
C LEU A 264 -22.83 9.07 15.36
N ASN A 265 -23.07 10.36 15.10
CA ASN A 265 -24.02 11.13 15.89
C ASN A 265 -25.44 10.54 15.85
N ARG A 266 -25.91 10.12 14.68
CA ARG A 266 -27.24 9.54 14.49
C ARG A 266 -27.40 8.24 15.29
N LYS A 267 -26.37 7.41 15.35
CA LYS A 267 -26.39 6.11 16.04
C LYS A 267 -26.11 6.20 17.54
N TYR A 268 -25.17 7.06 17.95
CA TYR A 268 -24.56 7.00 19.28
C TYR A 268 -24.60 8.34 20.04
N GLY A 269 -25.10 9.42 19.44
CA GLY A 269 -25.06 10.75 20.04
C GLY A 269 -23.66 11.36 20.06
N ALA A 270 -23.37 12.23 21.03
CA ALA A 270 -22.09 12.93 21.11
C ALA A 270 -20.97 12.07 21.70
N PRO A 271 -19.74 12.13 21.16
CA PRO A 271 -18.58 11.50 21.76
C PRO A 271 -18.16 12.26 23.02
N GLN A 272 -17.42 11.58 23.90
CA GLN A 272 -16.72 12.23 25.01
C GLN A 272 -15.55 13.08 24.50
N THR A 273 -14.73 12.50 23.63
CA THR A 273 -13.60 13.19 23.03
C THR A 273 -13.52 12.98 21.52
N ILE A 274 -12.92 13.95 20.83
CA ILE A 274 -12.53 13.82 19.43
C ILE A 274 -11.00 13.87 19.39
N GLN A 275 -10.39 12.79 18.93
CA GLN A 275 -8.96 12.70 18.69
C GLN A 275 -8.72 12.71 17.18
N VAL A 276 -7.78 13.52 16.71
CA VAL A 276 -7.39 13.58 15.30
C VAL A 276 -5.93 13.18 15.18
N SER A 277 -5.64 12.23 14.31
CA SER A 277 -4.29 11.72 14.13
C SER A 277 -3.94 11.45 12.67
N GLY A 278 -2.64 11.39 12.43
CA GLY A 278 -2.09 11.08 11.12
C GLY A 278 -0.58 11.00 11.19
N HIS A 279 0.00 10.41 10.15
CA HIS A 279 1.44 10.29 9.97
C HIS A 279 1.88 10.96 8.66
N SER A 280 3.01 11.67 8.64
CA SER A 280 3.55 12.30 7.41
C SER A 280 2.52 13.25 6.75
N LEU A 281 2.17 13.08 5.48
CA LEU A 281 1.02 13.76 4.83
C LEU A 281 -0.26 13.67 5.67
N GLY A 282 -0.53 12.54 6.29
CA GLY A 282 -1.69 12.33 7.15
C GLY A 282 -1.63 13.23 8.38
N ALA A 283 -0.45 13.47 8.95
CA ALA A 283 -0.27 14.42 10.05
C ALA A 283 -0.56 15.86 9.58
N ALA A 284 -0.16 16.21 8.35
CA ALA A 284 -0.48 17.50 7.75
C ALA A 284 -2.01 17.69 7.58
N LEU A 285 -2.70 16.68 7.05
CA LEU A 285 -4.16 16.70 6.89
C LEU A 285 -4.88 16.72 8.24
N ALA A 286 -4.41 15.95 9.22
CA ALA A 286 -4.92 15.94 10.59
C ALA A 286 -4.77 17.33 11.24
N SER A 287 -3.60 17.97 11.09
CA SER A 287 -3.36 19.33 11.55
C SER A 287 -4.36 20.33 10.94
N LEU A 288 -4.49 20.35 9.61
CA LEU A 288 -5.45 21.22 8.94
C LEU A 288 -6.90 20.88 9.31
N CYS A 289 -7.21 19.62 9.59
CA CYS A 289 -8.53 19.18 10.05
C CYS A 289 -8.84 19.73 11.44
N ILE A 290 -7.89 19.69 12.38
CA ILE A 290 -8.04 20.32 13.70
C ILE A 290 -8.31 21.82 13.54
N GLY A 291 -7.55 22.51 12.68
CA GLY A 291 -7.79 23.93 12.34
C GLY A 291 -9.22 24.16 11.82
N ALA A 292 -9.64 23.34 10.85
CA ALA A 292 -10.97 23.39 10.24
C ALA A 292 -12.11 23.15 11.24
N LEU A 293 -11.94 22.21 12.18
CA LEU A 293 -12.93 21.86 13.20
C LEU A 293 -13.00 22.91 14.31
N THR A 294 -11.85 23.45 14.73
CA THR A 294 -11.79 24.38 15.86
C THR A 294 -12.14 25.81 15.47
N SER A 295 -11.67 26.27 14.31
CA SER A 295 -11.74 27.68 13.89
C SER A 295 -12.16 27.92 12.43
N GLY A 296 -12.20 26.88 11.60
CA GLY A 296 -12.60 27.00 10.19
C GLY A 296 -14.10 26.90 9.95
N THR A 297 -14.50 27.15 8.70
CA THR A 297 -15.90 27.03 8.25
C THR A 297 -16.50 25.64 8.54
N PRO A 298 -15.82 24.51 8.31
CA PRO A 298 -16.37 23.19 8.61
C PRO A 298 -16.76 23.02 10.08
N GLY A 299 -15.96 23.54 11.01
CA GLY A 299 -16.26 23.51 12.44
C GLY A 299 -17.50 24.30 12.82
N VAL A 300 -17.73 25.47 12.20
CA VAL A 300 -18.95 26.26 12.41
C VAL A 300 -20.17 25.49 11.92
N GLU A 301 -20.10 24.91 10.73
CA GLU A 301 -21.20 24.17 10.12
C GLU A 301 -21.49 22.85 10.86
N LEU A 302 -20.46 22.16 11.35
CA LEU A 302 -20.62 20.96 12.17
C LEU A 302 -21.27 21.28 13.51
N ARG A 303 -20.90 22.37 14.20
CA ARG A 303 -21.58 22.78 15.44
C ARG A 303 -23.06 23.11 15.24
N LYS A 304 -23.43 23.66 14.07
CA LYS A 304 -24.84 23.87 13.71
C LYS A 304 -25.57 22.55 13.44
N ALA A 305 -24.93 21.64 12.69
CA ALA A 305 -25.53 20.38 12.30
C ALA A 305 -25.59 19.35 13.44
N LEU A 306 -24.66 19.42 14.40
CA LEU A 306 -24.45 18.47 15.50
C LEU A 306 -24.34 19.24 16.84
N PRO A 307 -25.41 19.87 17.34
CA PRO A 307 -25.35 20.74 18.51
C PRO A 307 -24.83 20.01 19.78
N GLY A 308 -25.14 18.72 19.93
CA GLY A 308 -24.64 17.89 21.04
C GLY A 308 -23.12 17.67 21.03
N TRP A 309 -22.46 17.84 19.88
CA TRP A 309 -21.01 17.63 19.75
C TRP A 309 -20.18 18.87 20.11
N ARG A 310 -20.81 20.00 20.45
CA ARG A 310 -20.10 21.27 20.65
C ARG A 310 -18.96 21.16 21.67
N GLY A 311 -19.19 20.52 22.81
CA GLY A 311 -18.15 20.31 23.83
C GLY A 311 -16.95 19.52 23.29
N ALA A 312 -17.20 18.41 22.59
CA ALA A 312 -16.14 17.58 22.03
C ALA A 312 -15.39 18.30 20.87
N LEU A 313 -16.09 19.08 20.05
CA LEU A 313 -15.49 19.90 18.98
C LEU A 313 -14.64 21.05 19.52
N ASP A 314 -15.02 21.61 20.66
CA ASP A 314 -14.25 22.66 21.33
C ASP A 314 -13.02 22.07 22.05
N ALA A 315 -13.03 20.76 22.35
CA ALA A 315 -12.00 20.02 23.09
C ALA A 315 -11.16 19.04 22.23
N VAL A 316 -11.15 19.20 20.89
CA VAL A 316 -10.38 18.33 19.97
C VAL A 316 -8.92 18.18 20.42
N GLN A 317 -8.42 16.95 20.37
CA GLN A 317 -7.03 16.57 20.65
C GLN A 317 -6.32 16.12 19.37
N GLY A 318 -5.00 16.32 19.29
CA GLY A 318 -4.19 16.00 18.11
C GLY A 318 -2.96 15.17 18.42
N TYR A 319 -2.74 14.11 17.63
CA TYR A 319 -1.54 13.27 17.67
C TYR A 319 -0.92 13.19 16.26
N LEU A 320 0.03 14.08 15.99
CA LEU A 320 0.49 14.41 14.64
C LEU A 320 1.91 13.84 14.40
N LEU A 321 1.99 12.59 13.97
CA LEU A 321 3.23 11.81 13.91
C LEU A 321 4.07 12.24 12.71
N ALA A 322 5.33 12.63 12.95
CA ALA A 322 6.22 13.12 11.90
C ALA A 322 5.60 14.24 11.04
N LEU A 323 5.03 15.25 11.72
CA LEU A 323 4.33 16.37 11.09
C LEU A 323 5.27 17.27 10.27
N PRO A 324 5.11 17.36 8.93
CA PRO A 324 5.83 18.37 8.14
C PRO A 324 5.37 19.79 8.48
N PRO A 325 6.10 20.83 8.06
CA PRO A 325 5.59 22.20 8.07
C PRO A 325 4.30 22.30 7.22
N VAL A 326 3.28 23.02 7.68
CA VAL A 326 1.96 23.06 7.00
C VAL A 326 1.47 24.46 6.64
N GLY A 327 2.06 25.50 7.21
CA GLY A 327 1.66 26.88 6.97
C GLY A 327 2.69 27.88 7.45
N ASN A 328 2.38 29.18 7.38
CA ASN A 328 3.27 30.22 7.87
C ASN A 328 3.20 30.38 9.41
N LYS A 329 4.01 31.30 9.93
CA LYS A 329 4.07 31.63 11.37
C LYS A 329 2.71 32.06 11.91
N ASP A 330 1.99 32.88 11.16
CA ASP A 330 0.71 33.45 11.59
C ASP A 330 -0.34 32.34 11.75
N TYR A 331 -0.44 31.45 10.75
CA TYR A 331 -1.33 30.28 10.83
C TYR A 331 -1.01 29.42 12.06
N CYS A 332 0.27 29.11 12.29
CA CYS A 332 0.66 28.30 13.45
C CYS A 332 0.42 29.03 14.78
N THR A 333 0.54 30.35 14.82
CA THR A 333 0.23 31.16 16.00
C THR A 333 -1.27 31.12 16.30
N GLY A 334 -2.12 31.31 15.30
CA GLY A 334 -3.58 31.22 15.45
C GLY A 334 -4.03 29.79 15.79
N TYR A 335 -3.44 28.79 15.17
CA TYR A 335 -3.68 27.38 15.50
C TYR A 335 -3.34 27.09 16.96
N ASN A 336 -2.14 27.48 17.41
CA ASN A 336 -1.68 27.22 18.77
C ASN A 336 -2.50 28.01 19.78
N GLY A 337 -2.97 29.22 19.46
CA GLY A 337 -3.90 29.96 20.33
C GLY A 337 -5.20 29.19 20.59
N ASN A 338 -5.70 28.45 19.60
CA ASN A 338 -6.95 27.69 19.71
C ASN A 338 -6.74 26.26 20.24
N ALA A 339 -5.64 25.59 19.89
CA ALA A 339 -5.40 24.17 20.17
C ALA A 339 -4.22 23.92 21.14
N ALA A 340 -3.71 24.96 21.81
CA ALA A 340 -2.60 24.84 22.76
C ALA A 340 -2.83 23.75 23.80
N GLY A 341 -1.78 22.99 24.10
CA GLY A 341 -1.78 21.94 25.12
C GLY A 341 -2.55 20.67 24.76
N ARG A 342 -3.23 20.63 23.60
CA ARG A 342 -4.05 19.49 23.16
C ARG A 342 -3.48 18.75 21.95
N VAL A 343 -2.40 19.26 21.37
CA VAL A 343 -1.80 18.76 20.14
C VAL A 343 -0.34 18.45 20.38
N VAL A 344 0.00 17.16 20.29
CA VAL A 344 1.38 16.67 20.37
C VAL A 344 1.78 16.16 18.99
N ALA A 345 3.02 16.45 18.61
CA ALA A 345 3.58 16.06 17.32
C ALA A 345 4.89 15.28 17.52
N PRO A 346 4.83 13.97 17.83
CA PRO A 346 6.01 13.16 18.04
C PRO A 346 6.76 12.89 16.73
N TYR A 347 8.08 12.91 16.78
CA TYR A 347 8.94 12.49 15.65
C TYR A 347 10.25 11.89 16.16
N VAL A 348 10.89 11.04 15.37
CA VAL A 348 12.19 10.46 15.71
C VAL A 348 13.30 11.41 15.27
N ALA A 349 14.30 11.61 16.13
CA ALA A 349 15.49 12.39 15.82
C ALA A 349 16.12 12.00 14.46
N GLY A 350 16.49 13.00 13.67
CA GLY A 350 17.00 12.80 12.31
C GLY A 350 15.93 12.55 11.25
N ASP A 351 14.65 12.78 11.55
CA ASP A 351 13.59 12.79 10.55
C ASP A 351 13.77 13.99 9.59
N PRO A 352 14.11 13.74 8.31
CA PRO A 352 14.39 14.80 7.35
C PRO A 352 13.16 15.61 6.93
N VAL A 353 11.94 15.09 7.16
CA VAL A 353 10.67 15.78 6.80
C VAL A 353 10.27 16.78 7.89
N VAL A 354 10.59 16.50 9.15
CA VAL A 354 10.30 17.39 10.28
C VAL A 354 11.43 18.39 10.50
N GLU A 355 12.68 17.91 10.48
CA GLU A 355 13.87 18.72 10.82
C GLU A 355 14.31 19.65 9.66
N CYS A 356 13.71 19.55 8.47
CA CYS A 356 14.01 20.40 7.30
C CYS A 356 13.82 21.91 7.51
N SER A 357 13.05 22.31 8.52
CA SER A 357 12.80 23.71 8.90
C SER A 357 14.01 24.39 9.55
N LYS A 358 15.08 23.64 9.89
CA LYS A 358 16.24 24.11 10.64
C LYS A 358 17.56 24.04 9.86
N SER A 359 17.59 24.50 8.60
CA SER A 359 18.81 24.58 7.77
C SER A 359 19.47 23.23 7.45
N VAL A 360 18.99 22.57 6.41
CA VAL A 360 19.68 21.41 5.82
C VAL A 360 20.24 21.83 4.46
N SER A 361 21.56 21.82 4.33
CA SER A 361 22.28 22.03 3.08
C SER A 361 21.90 20.97 2.04
N PHE A 362 21.73 21.42 0.80
CA PHE A 362 21.21 20.70 -0.38
C PHE A 362 21.92 19.36 -0.76
N GLY A 363 22.99 18.97 -0.06
CA GLY A 363 23.86 17.85 -0.45
C GLY A 363 23.52 16.49 0.15
N ASP A 364 22.94 16.43 1.37
CA ASP A 364 23.06 15.20 2.19
C ASP A 364 21.75 14.42 2.46
N THR A 365 20.56 14.93 2.13
CA THR A 365 19.29 14.36 2.66
C THR A 365 18.33 13.73 1.65
N GLY A 366 18.73 13.51 0.40
CA GLY A 366 17.87 12.88 -0.59
C GLY A 366 16.50 13.58 -0.74
N ALA A 367 15.49 12.84 -1.22
CA ALA A 367 14.21 13.42 -1.61
C ALA A 367 13.32 13.91 -0.45
N ALA A 368 13.46 13.36 0.76
CA ALA A 368 12.71 13.81 1.93
C ALA A 368 13.14 15.21 2.40
N GLY A 369 14.42 15.56 2.23
CA GLY A 369 14.91 16.92 2.47
C GLY A 369 14.37 17.96 1.49
N TRP A 370 13.91 17.56 0.29
CA TRP A 370 13.50 18.49 -0.77
C TRP A 370 12.08 19.05 -0.61
N ALA A 371 11.12 18.21 -0.20
CA ALA A 371 9.77 18.67 0.16
C ALA A 371 9.83 19.62 1.35
N GLY A 372 10.69 19.31 2.32
CA GLY A 372 11.01 20.16 3.44
C GLY A 372 11.74 21.48 3.08
N ALA A 373 12.67 21.44 2.13
CA ALA A 373 13.47 22.60 1.73
C ALA A 373 12.67 23.72 1.06
N ARG A 374 11.55 23.43 0.37
CA ARG A 374 10.69 24.48 -0.22
C ARG A 374 9.78 25.17 0.80
N LEU A 375 9.44 24.51 1.89
CA LEU A 375 8.79 25.14 3.04
C LEU A 375 9.83 25.77 3.98
N GLY A 376 11.09 25.31 3.96
CA GLY A 376 12.12 25.58 4.97
C GLY A 376 12.56 27.04 5.18
N SER A 377 12.14 28.02 4.37
CA SER A 377 12.39 29.44 4.66
C SER A 377 11.19 30.20 5.23
N GLY A 378 9.99 29.61 5.28
CA GLY A 378 8.77 30.28 5.78
C GLY A 378 7.66 29.38 6.33
N GLY A 379 7.85 28.06 6.33
CA GLY A 379 6.93 27.04 6.81
C GLY A 379 7.17 26.71 8.28
N TYR A 380 6.08 26.61 9.02
CA TYR A 380 6.03 26.35 10.45
C TYR A 380 5.15 25.13 10.72
N THR A 381 5.45 24.46 11.83
CA THR A 381 4.72 23.30 12.32
C THR A 381 3.91 23.70 13.56
N PRO A 382 2.58 23.51 13.58
CA PRO A 382 1.75 23.77 14.74
C PRO A 382 1.83 22.64 15.78
N GLY A 383 1.32 22.92 16.99
CA GLY A 383 1.33 21.99 18.11
C GLY A 383 2.68 21.91 18.83
N THR A 384 2.77 21.00 19.79
CA THR A 384 4.00 20.75 20.54
C THR A 384 4.82 19.64 19.88
N LEU A 385 5.90 20.04 19.19
CA LEU A 385 6.87 19.10 18.64
C LEU A 385 7.57 18.33 19.77
N GLU A 386 7.43 17.00 19.76
CA GLU A 386 8.09 16.11 20.71
C GLU A 386 9.17 15.30 19.99
N ARG A 387 10.44 15.64 20.25
CA ARG A 387 11.58 14.92 19.68
C ARG A 387 11.85 13.65 20.48
N LEU A 388 11.65 12.50 19.85
CA LEU A 388 11.94 11.18 20.41
C LEU A 388 13.36 10.74 20.04
N PRO A 389 14.08 10.05 20.95
CA PRO A 389 15.37 9.45 20.61
C PRO A 389 15.18 8.34 19.57
N ARG A 390 16.18 8.16 18.71
CA ARG A 390 16.20 7.03 17.78
C ARG A 390 16.22 5.71 18.57
N PRO A 391 15.33 4.74 18.27
CA PRO A 391 15.28 3.48 19.00
C PRO A 391 16.62 2.72 18.97
N MET A 392 16.99 2.09 20.08
CA MET A 392 18.16 1.20 20.11
C MET A 392 17.94 0.01 19.19
N GLY A 393 18.91 -0.30 18.32
CA GLY A 393 18.82 -1.37 17.33
C GLY A 393 18.31 -0.94 15.95
N ALA A 394 17.83 0.30 15.79
CA ALA A 394 17.52 0.83 14.47
C ALA A 394 18.79 0.90 13.60
N LYS A 395 18.74 0.31 12.40
CA LYS A 395 19.90 0.25 11.49
C LYS A 395 20.21 1.65 10.95
N SER A 396 21.48 1.93 10.62
CA SER A 396 21.90 3.26 10.13
C SER A 396 21.20 3.71 8.84
N GLY A 397 20.71 2.77 8.02
CA GLY A 397 19.96 3.05 6.79
C GLY A 397 18.44 3.17 6.95
N GLU A 398 17.88 2.93 8.14
CA GLU A 398 16.43 3.04 8.34
C GLU A 398 16.01 4.51 8.42
N ASN A 399 14.96 4.86 7.67
CA ASN A 399 14.47 6.23 7.60
C ASN A 399 13.72 6.61 8.89
N SER A 400 14.22 7.60 9.65
CA SER A 400 13.59 8.10 10.90
C SER A 400 12.14 8.57 10.71
N HIS A 401 11.75 8.86 9.46
CA HIS A 401 10.38 9.23 9.09
C HIS A 401 9.40 8.06 9.11
N GLU A 402 9.84 6.81 9.22
CA GLU A 402 8.93 5.67 9.14
C GLU A 402 8.13 5.46 10.42
N ILE A 403 6.83 5.20 10.27
CA ILE A 403 5.90 5.10 11.39
C ILE A 403 6.28 4.00 12.39
N TYR A 404 6.87 2.89 11.93
CA TYR A 404 7.29 1.81 12.82
C TYR A 404 8.45 2.22 13.73
N LEU A 405 9.33 3.14 13.31
CA LEU A 405 10.38 3.70 14.17
C LEU A 405 9.80 4.66 15.20
N ILE A 406 8.81 5.48 14.80
CA ILE A 406 8.08 6.35 15.74
C ILE A 406 7.39 5.50 16.80
N ARG A 407 6.72 4.42 16.39
CA ARG A 407 6.11 3.45 17.31
C ARG A 407 7.15 2.86 18.27
N ALA A 408 8.28 2.37 17.76
CA ALA A 408 9.34 1.80 18.58
C ALA A 408 9.89 2.81 19.60
N ALA A 409 10.03 4.09 19.20
CA ALA A 409 10.46 5.16 20.09
C ALA A 409 9.42 5.48 21.18
N LEU A 410 8.12 5.46 20.83
CA LEU A 410 7.01 5.62 21.78
C LEU A 410 6.91 4.44 22.75
N VAL A 411 7.14 3.21 22.30
CA VAL A 411 7.25 2.04 23.17
C VAL A 411 8.45 2.16 24.12
N GLY A 412 9.59 2.66 23.64
CA GLY A 412 10.75 2.98 24.48
C GLY A 412 10.46 4.09 25.50
N LYS A 413 9.65 5.10 25.15
CA LYS A 413 9.13 6.11 26.08
C LYS A 413 8.23 5.48 27.14
N ALA A 414 7.29 4.63 26.72
CA ALA A 414 6.38 3.92 27.60
C ALA A 414 7.12 2.99 28.57
N GLN A 415 8.18 2.30 28.15
CA GLN A 415 8.93 1.39 29.02
C GLN A 415 9.51 2.08 30.26
N ARG A 416 9.89 3.36 30.14
CA ARG A 416 10.39 4.13 31.29
C ARG A 416 9.32 4.36 32.37
N ALA A 417 8.04 4.27 31.99
CA ALA A 417 6.90 4.47 32.89
C ALA A 417 6.13 3.17 33.21
N GLN A 418 6.08 2.22 32.27
CA GLN A 418 5.23 1.02 32.29
C GLN A 418 5.92 -0.16 31.57
N VAL A 419 6.75 -0.92 32.30
CA VAL A 419 7.58 -1.99 31.73
C VAL A 419 6.75 -3.09 31.06
N ALA A 420 5.73 -3.61 31.74
CA ALA A 420 4.90 -4.71 31.24
C ALA A 420 4.17 -4.33 29.93
N LEU A 421 3.57 -3.14 29.88
CA LEU A 421 2.94 -2.62 28.66
C LEU A 421 3.95 -2.57 27.51
N ALA A 422 5.16 -2.07 27.76
CA ALA A 422 6.17 -1.97 26.72
C ALA A 422 6.67 -3.33 26.21
N GLU A 423 6.69 -4.36 27.05
CA GLU A 423 6.97 -5.74 26.63
C GLU A 423 5.87 -6.29 25.73
N ASP A 424 4.60 -6.15 26.13
CA ASP A 424 3.46 -6.57 25.32
C ASP A 424 3.44 -5.86 23.96
N MET A 425 3.71 -4.56 23.94
CA MET A 425 3.72 -3.75 22.71
C MET A 425 4.89 -4.08 21.78
N ARG A 426 6.03 -4.54 22.32
CA ARG A 426 7.15 -5.04 21.51
C ARG A 426 6.81 -6.36 20.84
N ASN A 427 6.15 -7.25 21.56
CA ASN A 427 5.74 -8.55 21.01
C ASN A 427 4.65 -8.40 19.94
N ALA A 428 3.81 -7.37 20.05
CA ALA A 428 2.81 -7.00 19.04
C ALA A 428 3.42 -6.11 17.95
N THR A 429 4.31 -6.65 17.11
CA THR A 429 4.92 -5.91 15.99
C THR A 429 3.94 -5.78 14.82
N PRO A 430 3.50 -4.56 14.45
CA PRO A 430 2.45 -4.39 13.45
C PRO A 430 2.98 -4.13 12.03
N TRP A 431 4.30 -4.11 11.87
CA TRP A 431 4.99 -3.77 10.63
C TRP A 431 6.25 -4.62 10.47
N ALA A 432 6.41 -5.24 9.30
CA ALA A 432 7.62 -5.98 8.95
C ALA A 432 7.96 -5.84 7.47
N THR A 433 9.25 -5.91 7.15
CA THR A 433 9.76 -5.91 5.79
C THR A 433 10.51 -7.19 5.50
N TYR A 434 10.39 -7.71 4.28
CA TYR A 434 10.93 -9.00 3.85
C TYR A 434 11.59 -8.86 2.48
N VAL A 435 12.67 -9.60 2.23
CA VAL A 435 13.37 -9.55 0.93
C VAL A 435 12.55 -10.29 -0.14
N SER A 436 11.89 -11.38 0.26
CA SER A 436 11.08 -12.19 -0.64
C SER A 436 9.70 -12.49 -0.04
N PHE A 437 8.80 -12.94 -0.90
CA PHE A 437 7.49 -13.43 -0.48
C PHE A 437 7.61 -14.69 0.39
N ALA A 438 8.55 -15.59 0.05
CA ALA A 438 8.84 -16.77 0.84
C ALA A 438 9.30 -16.40 2.26
N ASP A 439 10.21 -15.43 2.40
CA ASP A 439 10.63 -14.92 3.71
C ASP A 439 9.46 -14.34 4.52
N MET A 440 8.50 -13.69 3.84
CA MET A 440 7.28 -13.19 4.49
C MET A 440 6.45 -14.34 5.07
N LEU A 441 6.21 -15.39 4.29
CA LEU A 441 5.44 -16.56 4.75
C LEU A 441 6.17 -17.36 5.83
N ASP A 442 7.50 -17.44 5.76
CA ASP A 442 8.34 -18.11 6.74
C ASP A 442 8.60 -17.25 8.00
N GLY A 443 8.10 -16.00 8.04
CA GLY A 443 8.26 -15.10 9.18
C GLY A 443 9.70 -14.64 9.42
N ARG A 444 10.47 -14.43 8.35
CA ARG A 444 11.89 -14.03 8.35
C ARG A 444 12.09 -12.57 7.90
N PRO A 445 11.70 -11.56 8.70
CA PRO A 445 11.83 -10.17 8.31
C PRO A 445 13.28 -9.69 8.29
N VAL A 446 13.60 -8.77 7.38
CA VAL A 446 14.90 -8.08 7.31
C VAL A 446 14.95 -6.78 8.11
N SER A 447 13.81 -6.14 8.32
CA SER A 447 13.62 -5.05 9.27
C SER A 447 12.23 -5.12 9.88
N TYR A 448 12.15 -4.90 11.19
CA TYR A 448 10.95 -4.98 12.01
C TYR A 448 11.17 -4.25 13.35
N ALA A 449 10.08 -3.85 14.00
CA ALA A 449 10.13 -2.88 15.10
C ALA A 449 10.58 -3.42 16.48
N ALA A 450 10.69 -4.74 16.71
CA ALA A 450 11.26 -5.34 17.93
C ALA A 450 11.44 -6.87 17.81
N GLY A 451 12.53 -7.40 18.38
CA GLY A 451 13.12 -8.75 18.23
C GLY A 451 12.20 -9.98 18.16
N GLY A 452 12.54 -10.93 17.26
CA GLY A 452 11.84 -12.22 17.06
C GLY A 452 11.45 -12.50 15.60
N ALA A 453 11.12 -13.76 15.28
CA ALA A 453 10.45 -14.10 14.03
C ALA A 453 9.02 -13.54 14.08
N VAL A 454 8.62 -12.75 13.08
CA VAL A 454 7.28 -12.15 13.01
C VAL A 454 6.62 -12.65 11.74
N SER A 455 5.60 -13.50 11.88
CA SER A 455 4.76 -13.96 10.78
C SER A 455 3.45 -13.18 10.81
N ILE A 456 3.48 -11.97 10.23
CA ILE A 456 2.28 -11.13 10.05
C ILE A 456 1.35 -11.78 9.03
N VAL A 457 1.92 -12.21 7.90
CA VAL A 457 1.23 -13.00 6.89
C VAL A 457 1.67 -14.45 7.06
N THR A 458 0.70 -15.32 7.31
CA THR A 458 0.87 -16.77 7.42
C THR A 458 0.21 -17.45 6.24
N ARG A 459 0.51 -18.72 5.99
CA ARG A 459 -0.23 -19.51 4.97
C ARG A 459 -1.74 -19.53 5.25
N ASP A 460 -2.11 -19.59 6.52
CA ASP A 460 -3.51 -19.65 6.95
C ASP A 460 -4.27 -18.35 6.66
N ASN A 461 -3.69 -17.19 7.00
CA ASN A 461 -4.35 -15.91 6.79
C ASN A 461 -4.21 -15.40 5.35
N LEU A 462 -3.18 -15.83 4.61
CA LEU A 462 -2.98 -15.46 3.21
C LEU A 462 -4.20 -15.85 2.36
N ARG A 463 -4.71 -17.08 2.50
CA ARG A 463 -5.87 -17.53 1.71
C ARG A 463 -7.08 -16.61 1.90
N ARG A 464 -7.32 -16.15 3.13
CA ARG A 464 -8.39 -15.22 3.47
C ARG A 464 -8.16 -13.85 2.82
N VAL A 465 -6.94 -13.30 2.93
CA VAL A 465 -6.55 -12.03 2.30
C VAL A 465 -6.74 -12.08 0.78
N LEU A 466 -6.27 -13.13 0.11
CA LEU A 466 -6.38 -13.27 -1.34
C LEU A 466 -7.83 -13.40 -1.82
N THR A 467 -8.65 -14.14 -1.07
CA THR A 467 -10.09 -14.26 -1.34
C THR A 467 -10.75 -12.89 -1.24
N ASN A 468 -10.41 -12.12 -0.21
CA ASN A 468 -10.96 -10.79 0.03
C ASN A 468 -10.56 -9.78 -1.05
N TYR A 469 -9.34 -9.87 -1.59
CA TYR A 469 -8.89 -8.98 -2.68
C TYR A 469 -9.61 -9.20 -4.01
N ARG A 470 -10.43 -10.26 -4.14
CA ARG A 470 -11.06 -10.65 -5.41
C ARG A 470 -10.05 -10.65 -6.56
N PHE A 471 -8.80 -11.01 -6.26
CA PHE A 471 -7.66 -10.81 -7.16
C PHE A 471 -7.91 -11.48 -8.51
N ALA A 472 -8.52 -12.67 -8.50
CA ALA A 472 -8.94 -13.42 -9.69
C ALA A 472 -9.78 -12.58 -10.68
N ARG A 473 -10.71 -11.74 -10.20
CA ARG A 473 -11.56 -10.87 -11.06
C ARG A 473 -10.74 -9.90 -11.91
N HIS A 474 -9.57 -9.49 -11.41
CA HIS A 474 -8.74 -8.45 -12.04
C HIS A 474 -7.41 -8.98 -12.57
N PHE A 475 -7.18 -10.29 -12.42
CA PHE A 475 -5.88 -10.88 -12.68
C PHE A 475 -5.56 -10.95 -14.18
N GLU A 476 -6.52 -11.34 -15.01
CA GLU A 476 -6.33 -11.38 -16.47
C GLU A 476 -5.98 -10.01 -17.04
N ALA A 477 -6.74 -8.98 -16.65
CA ALA A 477 -6.46 -7.60 -17.02
C ALA A 477 -5.05 -7.18 -16.58
N PHE A 478 -4.65 -7.51 -15.35
CA PHE A 478 -3.31 -7.26 -14.83
C PHE A 478 -2.21 -7.94 -15.65
N LEU A 479 -2.38 -9.22 -15.97
CA LEU A 479 -1.45 -9.97 -16.82
C LEU A 479 -1.32 -9.35 -18.21
N ASP A 480 -2.43 -8.94 -18.82
CA ASP A 480 -2.43 -8.31 -20.13
C ASP A 480 -1.73 -6.95 -20.14
N MET A 481 -1.91 -6.16 -19.07
CA MET A 481 -1.16 -4.92 -18.86
C MET A 481 0.34 -5.18 -18.73
N LEU A 482 0.74 -6.21 -17.97
CA LEU A 482 2.15 -6.60 -17.82
C LEU A 482 2.76 -7.03 -19.15
N LYS A 483 2.08 -7.89 -19.92
CA LYS A 483 2.52 -8.33 -21.25
C LYS A 483 2.74 -7.14 -22.18
N SER A 484 1.77 -6.22 -22.23
CA SER A 484 1.85 -5.03 -23.07
C SER A 484 3.00 -4.11 -22.67
N ALA A 485 3.32 -4.01 -21.38
CA ALA A 485 4.45 -3.21 -20.92
C ALA A 485 5.80 -3.84 -21.34
N VAL A 486 5.91 -5.17 -21.35
CA VAL A 486 7.16 -5.90 -21.64
C VAL A 486 7.42 -6.09 -23.14
N ALA A 487 6.40 -6.09 -24.00
CA ALA A 487 6.46 -6.47 -25.42
C ALA A 487 7.17 -5.49 -26.40
N ASP A 488 8.10 -4.64 -25.97
CA ASP A 488 8.80 -3.71 -26.90
C ASP A 488 9.82 -4.42 -27.82
N PRO A 489 9.66 -4.40 -29.16
CA PRO A 489 10.62 -4.98 -30.09
C PRO A 489 11.84 -4.09 -30.40
N LYS A 490 11.79 -2.77 -30.14
CA LYS A 490 12.76 -1.78 -30.65
C LYS A 490 13.75 -1.23 -29.62
N GLY A 491 13.52 -1.43 -28.33
CA GLY A 491 14.40 -0.92 -27.26
C GLY A 491 15.42 -1.91 -26.66
N TYR A 492 15.41 -3.18 -27.09
CA TYR A 492 16.01 -4.28 -26.31
C TYR A 492 17.34 -4.79 -26.89
N ARG A 493 18.40 -3.98 -26.85
CA ARG A 493 19.80 -4.45 -27.08
C ARG A 493 20.58 -4.43 -25.76
N GLY A 494 20.79 -5.59 -25.13
CA GLY A 494 21.83 -5.78 -24.10
C GLY A 494 21.42 -6.45 -22.78
N TYR A 495 22.14 -7.54 -22.46
CA TYR A 495 22.60 -8.09 -21.16
C TYR A 495 21.74 -8.14 -19.86
N HIS A 496 20.51 -7.62 -19.79
CA HIS A 496 19.73 -7.61 -18.53
C HIS A 496 18.39 -8.40 -18.59
N GLN A 497 18.33 -9.46 -19.40
CA GLN A 497 17.12 -10.28 -19.51
C GLN A 497 16.89 -11.18 -18.28
N ASP A 498 17.94 -11.76 -17.71
CA ASP A 498 17.81 -12.84 -16.73
C ASP A 498 17.13 -12.38 -15.44
N ALA A 499 17.60 -11.32 -14.80
CA ALA A 499 17.01 -10.79 -13.55
C ALA A 499 15.61 -10.15 -13.72
N THR A 500 15.10 -9.97 -14.94
CA THR A 500 13.75 -9.43 -15.17
C THR A 500 12.74 -10.53 -15.44
N TYR A 501 13.12 -11.55 -16.21
CA TYR A 501 12.30 -12.76 -16.40
C TYR A 501 12.32 -13.67 -15.18
N GLN A 502 13.42 -13.71 -14.43
CA GLN A 502 13.52 -14.44 -13.17
C GLN A 502 12.64 -13.81 -12.09
N LEU A 503 12.62 -12.48 -11.96
CA LEU A 503 11.74 -11.79 -11.00
C LEU A 503 10.27 -11.78 -11.44
N ALA A 504 9.99 -11.66 -12.74
CA ALA A 504 8.64 -11.81 -13.28
C ALA A 504 8.17 -13.27 -13.17
N GLY A 505 9.06 -14.24 -13.36
CA GLY A 505 8.84 -15.67 -13.16
C GLY A 505 8.60 -16.01 -11.70
N GLU A 506 9.40 -15.48 -10.77
CA GLU A 506 9.21 -15.59 -9.32
C GLU A 506 7.90 -14.94 -8.88
N ARG A 507 7.48 -13.84 -9.50
CA ARG A 507 6.22 -13.15 -9.17
C ARG A 507 5.00 -13.78 -9.80
N VAL A 508 5.15 -14.38 -10.97
CA VAL A 508 4.13 -15.25 -11.57
C VAL A 508 4.07 -16.56 -10.80
N LEU A 509 5.18 -17.09 -10.28
CA LEU A 509 5.24 -18.23 -9.36
C LEU A 509 4.58 -17.88 -8.02
N VAL A 510 4.83 -16.70 -7.45
CA VAL A 510 4.11 -16.20 -6.27
C VAL A 510 2.63 -16.03 -6.59
N ALA A 511 2.26 -15.47 -7.74
CA ALA A 511 0.87 -15.39 -8.18
C ALA A 511 0.24 -16.78 -8.40
N LEU A 512 1.01 -17.76 -8.88
CA LEU A 512 0.61 -19.16 -9.06
C LEU A 512 0.51 -19.92 -7.74
N GLU A 513 1.39 -19.68 -6.77
CA GLU A 513 1.31 -20.18 -5.39
C GLU A 513 0.10 -19.56 -4.65
N MET A 514 -0.16 -18.27 -4.90
CA MET A 514 -1.37 -17.56 -4.47
C MET A 514 -2.63 -18.16 -5.11
N CYS A 515 -2.57 -18.61 -6.38
CA CYS A 515 -3.70 -19.20 -7.11
C CYS A 515 -3.90 -20.70 -6.84
N GLY A 516 -2.85 -21.46 -6.51
CA GLY A 516 -2.91 -22.90 -6.22
C GLY A 516 -3.69 -23.25 -4.95
N ASN A 517 -4.02 -22.23 -4.12
CA ASN A 517 -4.84 -22.35 -2.92
C ASN A 517 -6.30 -21.88 -3.10
N ILE A 518 -6.70 -21.57 -4.33
CA ILE A 518 -8.08 -21.18 -4.70
C ILE A 518 -8.87 -22.45 -5.09
N ASP A 519 -10.17 -22.44 -4.80
CA ASP A 519 -11.10 -23.56 -5.03
C ASP A 519 -11.03 -24.13 -6.46
N SER A 520 -11.30 -25.44 -6.57
CA SER A 520 -11.27 -26.25 -7.79
C SER A 520 -12.02 -25.62 -8.98
N ASP A 521 -13.14 -24.95 -8.74
CA ASP A 521 -13.95 -24.32 -9.79
C ASP A 521 -13.28 -23.11 -10.48
N ASN A 522 -12.32 -22.45 -9.83
CA ASN A 522 -11.52 -21.35 -10.42
C ASN A 522 -10.11 -21.78 -10.79
N ARG A 523 -9.69 -22.97 -10.36
CA ARG A 523 -8.37 -23.53 -10.65
C ARG A 523 -8.22 -23.79 -12.14
N ASP A 524 -9.21 -24.38 -12.79
CA ASP A 524 -9.06 -24.81 -14.18
C ASP A 524 -8.95 -23.63 -15.17
N VAL A 525 -9.75 -22.57 -14.99
CA VAL A 525 -9.69 -21.37 -15.87
C VAL A 525 -8.38 -20.60 -15.70
N ILE A 526 -7.87 -20.50 -14.47
CA ILE A 526 -6.63 -19.78 -14.16
C ILE A 526 -5.40 -20.63 -14.52
N VAL A 527 -5.44 -21.94 -14.27
CA VAL A 527 -4.35 -22.87 -14.61
C VAL A 527 -4.17 -23.01 -16.11
N ASP A 528 -5.25 -23.07 -16.90
CA ASP A 528 -5.14 -23.21 -18.35
C ASP A 528 -4.61 -21.91 -19.01
N THR A 529 -5.06 -20.76 -18.50
CA THR A 529 -4.65 -19.43 -18.99
C THR A 529 -3.22 -19.08 -18.57
N VAL A 530 -2.85 -19.31 -17.31
CA VAL A 530 -1.50 -19.00 -16.80
C VAL A 530 -0.49 -20.06 -17.21
N GLY A 531 -0.88 -21.34 -17.23
CA GLY A 531 -0.03 -22.45 -17.63
C GLY A 531 0.45 -22.36 -19.07
N THR A 532 -0.46 -22.01 -19.99
CA THR A 532 -0.12 -21.79 -21.41
C THR A 532 0.81 -20.58 -21.59
N GLN A 533 0.63 -19.54 -20.77
CA GLN A 533 1.40 -18.30 -20.87
C GLN A 533 2.78 -18.38 -20.19
N VAL A 534 2.90 -19.14 -19.10
CA VAL A 534 4.17 -19.45 -18.44
C VAL A 534 4.99 -20.42 -19.29
N ALA A 535 4.37 -21.42 -19.90
CA ALA A 535 5.02 -22.30 -20.87
C ALA A 535 5.57 -21.52 -22.08
N ALA A 536 4.86 -20.50 -22.56
CA ALA A 536 5.32 -19.64 -23.64
C ALA A 536 6.52 -18.75 -23.21
N LEU A 537 6.50 -18.21 -21.99
CA LEU A 537 7.58 -17.40 -21.43
C LEU A 537 8.85 -18.23 -21.15
N LEU A 538 8.69 -19.41 -20.57
CA LEU A 538 9.78 -20.37 -20.33
C LEU A 538 10.33 -20.92 -21.65
N GLY A 539 9.46 -21.29 -22.59
CA GLY A 539 9.87 -21.73 -23.93
C GLY A 539 10.65 -20.65 -24.70
N TYR A 540 10.32 -19.38 -24.51
CA TYR A 540 11.07 -18.26 -25.09
C TYR A 540 12.44 -18.06 -24.42
N ALA A 541 12.54 -18.23 -23.11
CA ALA A 541 13.81 -18.16 -22.37
C ALA A 541 14.76 -19.30 -22.78
N VAL A 542 14.26 -20.54 -22.81
CA VAL A 542 15.03 -21.74 -23.21
C VAL A 542 15.52 -21.62 -24.66
N LYS A 543 14.66 -21.21 -25.59
CA LYS A 543 15.03 -21.03 -27.01
C LYS A 543 16.16 -20.00 -27.18
N LYS A 544 16.22 -18.99 -26.32
CA LYS A 544 17.22 -17.93 -26.41
C LYS A 544 18.57 -18.35 -25.84
N GLU A 545 18.59 -19.14 -24.76
CA GLU A 545 19.83 -19.65 -24.17
C GLU A 545 20.51 -20.69 -25.07
N TYR A 546 19.72 -21.57 -25.72
CA TYR A 546 20.21 -22.47 -26.77
C TYR A 546 20.93 -21.71 -27.91
N VAL A 547 20.33 -20.61 -28.38
CA VAL A 547 20.94 -19.75 -29.41
C VAL A 547 22.20 -19.03 -28.88
N ARG A 548 22.21 -18.60 -27.61
CA ARG A 548 23.35 -17.92 -26.98
C ARG A 548 24.57 -18.82 -26.82
N GLN A 549 24.36 -20.10 -26.51
CA GLN A 549 25.42 -21.10 -26.40
C GLN A 549 25.93 -21.61 -27.76
N GLY A 550 25.48 -21.01 -28.88
CA GLY A 550 25.92 -21.38 -30.23
C GLY A 550 25.23 -22.60 -30.82
N TRP A 551 24.18 -23.13 -30.17
CA TRP A 551 23.42 -24.26 -30.67
C TRP A 551 22.48 -23.78 -31.79
N LYS A 552 22.71 -24.26 -33.01
CA LYS A 552 21.80 -24.01 -34.13
C LYS A 552 20.53 -24.82 -33.91
N VAL A 553 19.41 -24.15 -33.61
CA VAL A 553 18.08 -24.76 -33.68
C VAL A 553 17.80 -25.11 -35.15
N ARG A 554 18.17 -26.32 -35.58
CA ARG A 554 17.74 -26.86 -36.87
C ARG A 554 16.35 -27.45 -36.69
N LYS A 555 15.37 -26.99 -37.47
CA LYS A 555 14.19 -27.79 -37.77
C LYS A 555 14.66 -28.96 -38.62
N GLN A 556 15.08 -30.06 -38.00
CA GLN A 556 15.21 -31.33 -38.70
C GLN A 556 13.88 -32.07 -38.53
N PRO A 557 13.29 -32.61 -39.61
CA PRO A 557 12.26 -33.64 -39.47
C PRO A 557 12.94 -34.83 -38.79
N VAL A 558 12.38 -35.30 -37.69
CA VAL A 558 12.83 -36.54 -37.04
C VAL A 558 12.51 -37.66 -38.01
N ALA A 559 13.54 -38.28 -38.58
CA ALA A 559 13.42 -39.59 -39.20
C ALA A 559 13.46 -40.64 -38.08
N ASP A 560 12.59 -41.64 -38.18
CA ASP A 560 12.42 -42.71 -37.20
C ASP A 560 13.77 -43.34 -36.78
N GLY A 561 14.11 -43.24 -35.49
CA GLY A 561 15.26 -43.93 -34.90
C GLY A 561 15.89 -43.24 -33.68
N ASP A 562 15.50 -43.70 -32.48
CA ASP A 562 16.27 -43.78 -31.22
C ASP A 562 17.03 -42.56 -30.66
N GLY A 563 16.53 -41.35 -30.89
CA GLY A 563 16.98 -40.17 -30.14
C GLY A 563 15.89 -39.13 -29.95
N VAL A 564 15.34 -38.99 -28.74
CA VAL A 564 14.35 -37.95 -28.43
C VAL A 564 15.07 -36.62 -28.25
N ALA A 565 15.17 -35.84 -29.32
CA ALA A 565 15.39 -34.40 -29.19
C ALA A 565 14.08 -33.74 -28.76
N LEU A 566 14.01 -33.27 -27.50
CA LEU A 566 12.90 -32.45 -26.99
C LEU A 566 12.85 -31.13 -27.76
N THR A 567 12.08 -31.11 -28.84
CA THR A 567 11.76 -29.86 -29.53
C THR A 567 10.69 -29.10 -28.72
N ALA A 568 10.72 -27.77 -28.75
CA ALA A 568 9.71 -26.94 -28.08
C ALA A 568 8.27 -27.29 -28.52
N ASP A 569 8.11 -27.76 -29.76
CA ASP A 569 6.82 -28.19 -30.31
C ASP A 569 6.34 -29.53 -29.68
N ALA A 570 7.25 -30.42 -29.30
CA ALA A 570 6.91 -31.66 -28.58
C ALA A 570 6.48 -31.42 -27.13
N LEU A 571 7.06 -30.40 -26.47
CA LEU A 571 6.66 -29.94 -25.13
C LEU A 571 5.27 -29.32 -25.10
N LEU A 572 4.86 -28.67 -26.20
CA LEU A 572 3.52 -28.08 -26.33
C LEU A 572 2.41 -29.13 -26.53
N GLY A 573 2.75 -30.37 -26.87
CA GLY A 573 1.80 -31.48 -27.05
C GLY A 573 1.53 -32.34 -25.81
N GLN A 574 2.27 -32.16 -24.72
CA GLN A 574 2.10 -32.95 -23.48
C GLN A 574 1.04 -32.35 -22.55
N ASP A 575 0.51 -33.10 -21.57
CA ASP A 575 -0.39 -32.52 -20.57
C ASP A 575 0.34 -31.55 -19.62
N PHE A 576 -0.42 -30.68 -18.95
CA PHE A 576 0.12 -29.58 -18.15
C PHE A 576 1.02 -30.04 -16.98
N ASN A 577 0.68 -31.14 -16.31
CA ASN A 577 1.46 -31.65 -15.18
C ASN A 577 2.82 -32.19 -15.66
N THR A 578 2.83 -32.85 -16.82
CA THR A 578 4.05 -33.30 -17.50
C THR A 578 4.95 -32.13 -17.91
N ARG A 579 4.39 -31.00 -18.37
CA ARG A 579 5.16 -29.79 -18.73
C ARG A 579 5.82 -29.12 -17.53
N ILE A 580 5.10 -29.02 -16.40
CA ILE A 580 5.65 -28.46 -15.15
C ILE A 580 6.72 -29.38 -14.58
N GLY A 581 6.48 -30.69 -14.55
CA GLY A 581 7.46 -31.68 -14.12
C GLY A 581 8.76 -31.57 -14.91
N LEU A 582 8.69 -31.52 -16.23
CA LEU A 582 9.86 -31.36 -17.11
C LEU A 582 10.57 -30.01 -16.91
N GLY A 583 9.83 -28.92 -16.73
CA GLY A 583 10.42 -27.59 -16.48
C GLY A 583 11.19 -27.49 -15.16
N LEU A 584 10.67 -28.12 -14.10
CA LEU A 584 11.34 -28.19 -12.80
C LEU A 584 12.55 -29.13 -12.82
N ILE A 585 12.46 -30.26 -13.53
CA ILE A 585 13.57 -31.18 -13.75
C ILE A 585 14.71 -30.50 -14.52
N LEU A 586 14.41 -29.77 -15.60
CA LEU A 586 15.40 -29.05 -16.39
C LEU A 586 16.13 -27.97 -15.58
N ARG A 587 15.40 -27.24 -14.73
CA ARG A 587 16.00 -26.25 -13.82
C ARG A 587 16.88 -26.89 -12.74
N ALA A 588 16.46 -28.04 -12.19
CA ALA A 588 17.28 -28.79 -11.26
C ALA A 588 18.54 -29.41 -11.90
N LEU A 589 18.49 -29.71 -13.20
CA LEU A 589 19.64 -30.14 -13.99
C LEU A 589 20.61 -28.99 -14.29
N GLU A 590 20.11 -27.76 -14.49
CA GLU A 590 20.95 -26.55 -14.64
C GLU A 590 21.68 -26.18 -13.34
N GLU A 591 21.06 -26.36 -12.17
CA GLU A 591 21.66 -25.95 -10.88
C GLU A 591 22.71 -26.94 -10.33
N LYS A 592 22.80 -28.16 -10.87
CA LYS A 592 23.75 -29.19 -10.41
C LYS A 592 24.47 -29.85 -11.58
N GLU A 593 25.48 -29.17 -12.11
CA GLU A 593 26.28 -29.54 -13.29
C GLU A 593 26.94 -30.95 -13.31
N ASN A 594 26.79 -31.83 -12.31
CA ASN A 594 27.46 -33.14 -12.32
C ASN A 594 26.80 -34.28 -11.49
N THR A 595 25.49 -34.24 -11.22
CA THR A 595 24.86 -35.31 -10.40
C THR A 595 24.17 -36.36 -11.26
N ARG A 596 24.45 -37.66 -11.02
CA ARG A 596 23.81 -38.77 -11.75
C ARG A 596 22.34 -38.91 -11.34
N LEU A 597 21.47 -39.22 -12.31
CA LEU A 597 20.01 -39.39 -12.11
C LEU A 597 19.62 -40.33 -10.95
N ALA A 598 20.49 -41.28 -10.60
CA ALA A 598 20.28 -42.24 -9.51
C ALA A 598 20.36 -41.65 -8.08
N ASP A 599 20.93 -40.46 -7.89
CA ASP A 599 21.03 -39.81 -6.58
C ASP A 599 19.82 -38.90 -6.24
N TYR A 600 18.87 -38.74 -7.17
CA TYR A 600 17.77 -37.79 -7.07
C TYR A 600 16.63 -38.22 -6.12
N GLU A 601 16.47 -39.53 -5.85
CA GLU A 601 15.48 -40.03 -4.88
C GLU A 601 15.75 -39.59 -3.42
N LYS A 602 16.93 -39.01 -3.17
CA LYS A 602 17.36 -38.54 -1.84
C LYS A 602 17.08 -37.05 -1.58
N THR A 603 16.51 -36.32 -2.53
CA THR A 603 16.23 -34.87 -2.40
C THR A 603 14.72 -34.64 -2.23
N PRO A 604 14.23 -34.22 -1.05
CA PRO A 604 12.80 -34.16 -0.73
C PRO A 604 11.97 -33.29 -1.69
N GLU A 605 12.53 -32.17 -2.14
CA GLU A 605 11.87 -31.20 -3.02
C GLU A 605 11.66 -31.76 -4.44
N LEU A 606 12.65 -32.49 -4.95
CA LEU A 606 12.59 -33.14 -6.27
C LEU A 606 11.71 -34.39 -6.26
N LYS A 607 11.70 -35.13 -5.16
CA LYS A 607 10.79 -36.25 -4.94
C LYS A 607 9.33 -35.78 -4.95
N LEU A 608 9.04 -34.66 -4.27
CA LEU A 608 7.72 -34.03 -4.29
C LEU A 608 7.34 -33.58 -5.71
N CYS A 609 8.26 -32.98 -6.47
CA CYS A 609 8.01 -32.58 -7.85
C CYS A 609 7.75 -33.78 -8.78
N LEU A 610 8.47 -34.89 -8.60
CA LEU A 610 8.28 -36.13 -9.38
C LEU A 610 6.99 -36.87 -9.00
N GLU A 611 6.59 -36.83 -7.73
CA GLU A 611 5.32 -37.39 -7.25
C GLU A 611 4.12 -36.59 -7.75
N VAL A 612 4.26 -35.26 -7.87
CA VAL A 612 3.24 -34.38 -8.46
C VAL A 612 3.18 -34.54 -9.99
N ALA A 613 4.31 -34.76 -10.66
CA ALA A 613 4.37 -34.89 -12.13
C ALA A 613 3.97 -36.28 -12.65
N LEU A 614 4.14 -37.35 -11.87
CA LEU A 614 3.87 -38.74 -12.28
C LEU A 614 3.09 -39.50 -11.20
N PRO A 615 1.82 -39.15 -10.95
CA PRO A 615 1.04 -39.71 -9.83
C PRO A 615 0.73 -41.21 -9.97
N ASP A 616 0.67 -41.75 -11.19
CA ASP A 616 0.17 -43.11 -11.46
C ASP A 616 1.24 -44.18 -11.73
N VAL A 617 2.51 -43.93 -11.38
CA VAL A 617 3.60 -44.87 -11.67
C VAL A 617 4.14 -45.48 -10.38
N SER A 618 3.70 -46.68 -10.04
CA SER A 618 4.25 -47.47 -8.94
C SER A 618 5.52 -48.20 -9.38
N GLY A 619 6.67 -47.81 -8.83
CA GLY A 619 7.95 -48.51 -8.99
C GLY A 619 9.03 -47.69 -9.69
N ALA A 620 10.22 -47.66 -9.10
CA ALA A 620 11.35 -46.85 -9.57
C ALA A 620 11.82 -47.22 -11.00
N GLN A 621 11.76 -48.50 -11.37
CA GLN A 621 12.20 -48.96 -12.70
C GLN A 621 11.26 -48.53 -13.84
N SER A 622 9.94 -48.45 -13.62
CA SER A 622 9.01 -47.97 -14.65
C SER A 622 9.01 -46.44 -14.78
N LYS A 623 9.44 -45.70 -13.73
CA LYS A 623 9.68 -44.25 -13.82
C LYS A 623 10.92 -43.95 -14.66
N GLN A 624 11.99 -44.72 -14.49
CA GLN A 624 13.24 -44.54 -15.23
C GLN A 624 13.09 -44.82 -16.75
N ALA A 625 12.30 -45.83 -17.12
CA ALA A 625 12.04 -46.18 -18.52
C ALA A 625 11.16 -45.17 -19.30
N LYS A 626 10.41 -44.30 -18.60
CA LYS A 626 9.67 -43.19 -19.21
C LYS A 626 10.48 -41.88 -19.28
N LEU A 627 11.57 -41.81 -18.51
CA LEU A 627 12.44 -40.63 -18.40
C LEU A 627 13.62 -40.66 -19.39
N GLY A 628 14.07 -41.85 -19.79
CA GLY A 628 14.98 -42.05 -20.92
C GLY A 628 14.20 -42.06 -22.23
#